data_AF-A0A1M3B7P4-F1
#
_entry.id   AF-A0A1M3B7P4-F1
#
_cell.length_a   1.000
_cell.length_b   1.000
_cell.length_c   1.000
_cell.angle_alpha   90.00
_cell.angle_beta   90.00
_cell.angle_gamma   90.00
#
_symmetry.space_group_name_H-M   'P 1'
#
loop_
_entity.id
_entity.type
_entity.pdbx_description
1 polymer ?
#
loop_
_entity_poly.entity_id
_entity_poly.type
_entity_poly.pdbx_seq_one_letter_code
_entity_poly.pdbx_strand_id
1 'polypeptide(L)'
;MIIGDYFPLNSASYIQPFSNLLLPSGTTISPQEFFSHSLFKDTKEKENVYHAMIKFSQNPEFRNNYSNFLQDIPLENWYTRYLSDPISLAHLSIIAFLDRKIDLDELVTLQTFAEIIIEKEKNNIISFEIVTLNDHNLEEYLTEINFPLYVETTLLPKKNRKKEEELIKERTKLLEDVKQLSPIKRTALEYTIASFDNTMHESTQSLEMLIYYDGNSRIGFKKVENYQGTMSFIPLRLAIDSFLKAAKNPNTSFEQQYFLFGFSEEGSLMDKGGRIFTIPSPLFNVPYTHRCGIGPKSLQLFFHDIYYHFILELNIPHKTQFITIANELSLLKTDNLEYREIHKKLAIILKDREAYDYLKHDKELAFVKFLSFAIKQAFANKPKCEIKDWVTTIFLPLLKKHWIEERLPSDGELLKKLKLS
;
A
#
# COMPACT_ATOMS: atom_id res chain seq x y z
N MET A 1 15.90 27.06 -17.86
CA MET A 1 14.77 27.35 -18.77
C MET A 1 13.57 26.64 -18.18
N ILE A 2 12.67 27.41 -17.56
CA ILE A 2 11.53 26.91 -16.79
C ILE A 2 10.30 26.95 -17.70
N ILE A 3 9.83 25.78 -18.10
CA ILE A 3 8.54 25.53 -18.74
C ILE A 3 8.12 24.12 -18.26
N GLY A 4 6.98 23.87 -17.63
CA GLY A 4 5.90 24.79 -17.29
C GLY A 4 5.04 24.27 -16.15
N ASP A 5 4.50 25.23 -15.41
CA ASP A 5 3.26 25.13 -14.68
C ASP A 5 2.14 24.79 -15.69
N TYR A 6 1.72 23.53 -15.75
CA TYR A 6 0.39 23.20 -16.25
C TYR A 6 -0.49 22.93 -15.03
N PHE A 7 -1.14 23.98 -14.55
CA PHE A 7 -2.59 24.08 -14.34
C PHE A 7 -2.86 25.43 -13.66
N PRO A 8 -3.52 26.40 -14.32
CA PRO A 8 -4.05 27.54 -13.60
C PRO A 8 -5.21 27.05 -12.72
N LEU A 9 -4.90 26.82 -11.43
CA LEU A 9 -5.87 26.86 -10.34
C LEU A 9 -6.41 28.29 -10.26
N ASN A 10 -7.37 28.61 -11.14
CA ASN A 10 -8.38 29.67 -11.06
C ASN A 10 -8.77 30.11 -12.47
N SER A 11 -9.77 29.44 -13.03
CA SER A 11 -10.76 30.13 -13.84
C SER A 11 -12.08 29.41 -13.65
N ALA A 12 -13.12 30.16 -13.25
CA ALA A 12 -14.49 29.71 -13.35
C ALA A 12 -14.78 29.47 -14.83
N SER A 13 -14.53 28.25 -15.30
CA SER A 13 -14.86 27.81 -16.64
C SER A 13 -16.33 27.44 -16.64
N TYR A 14 -17.06 27.96 -17.61
CA TYR A 14 -18.41 27.50 -17.92
C TYR A 14 -18.36 25.97 -18.04
N ILE A 15 -18.98 25.26 -17.10
CA ILE A 15 -19.09 23.80 -17.14
C ILE A 15 -19.99 23.48 -18.33
N GLN A 16 -19.39 23.19 -19.48
CA GLN A 16 -20.13 22.44 -20.49
C GLN A 16 -20.52 21.11 -19.86
N PRO A 17 -21.78 20.64 -20.04
CA PRO A 17 -22.16 19.34 -19.53
C PRO A 17 -21.22 18.30 -20.10
N PHE A 18 -20.55 17.55 -19.22
CA PHE A 18 -19.67 16.48 -19.62
C PHE A 18 -20.45 15.49 -20.50
N SER A 19 -19.94 15.20 -21.71
CA SER A 19 -20.49 14.12 -22.51
C SER A 19 -20.22 12.76 -21.86
N ASN A 20 -21.00 11.75 -22.23
CA ASN A 20 -20.71 10.38 -21.83
C ASN A 20 -19.46 9.88 -22.58
N LEU A 21 -18.60 9.15 -21.88
CA LEU A 21 -17.49 8.44 -22.49
C LEU A 21 -18.03 7.19 -23.19
N LEU A 22 -17.85 7.10 -24.50
CA LEU A 22 -18.20 5.90 -25.28
C LEU A 22 -17.01 4.95 -25.27
N LEU A 23 -17.18 3.79 -24.64
CA LEU A 23 -16.17 2.73 -24.61
C LEU A 23 -16.16 1.94 -25.93
N PRO A 24 -15.03 1.28 -26.26
CA PRO A 24 -14.92 0.45 -27.47
C PRO A 24 -15.94 -0.70 -27.56
N SER A 25 -16.44 -1.22 -26.44
CA SER A 25 -17.56 -2.19 -26.42
C SER A 25 -18.90 -1.63 -26.87
N GLY A 26 -19.02 -0.31 -27.02
CA GLY A 26 -20.30 0.39 -27.22
C GLY A 26 -20.99 0.79 -25.92
N THR A 27 -20.45 0.39 -24.77
CA THR A 27 -20.94 0.82 -23.44
C THR A 27 -20.64 2.31 -23.24
N THR A 28 -21.56 3.04 -22.62
CA THR A 28 -21.35 4.45 -22.26
C THR A 28 -21.16 4.58 -20.76
N ILE A 29 -20.10 5.27 -20.34
CA ILE A 29 -19.87 5.64 -18.95
C ILE A 29 -20.30 7.09 -18.76
N SER A 30 -21.14 7.34 -17.76
CA SER A 30 -21.53 8.70 -17.40
C SER A 30 -20.47 9.37 -16.50
N PRO A 31 -20.39 10.71 -16.47
CA PRO A 31 -19.49 11.41 -15.56
C PRO A 31 -19.74 11.03 -14.10
N GLN A 32 -21.02 10.90 -13.71
CA GLN A 32 -21.40 10.52 -12.34
C GLN A 32 -20.93 9.11 -11.98
N GLU A 33 -20.99 8.16 -12.92
CA GLU A 33 -20.49 6.80 -12.73
C GLU A 33 -18.97 6.80 -12.51
N PHE A 34 -18.23 7.57 -13.30
CA PHE A 34 -16.78 7.71 -13.12
C PHE A 34 -16.44 8.40 -11.80
N PHE A 35 -17.08 9.53 -11.47
CA PHE A 35 -16.80 10.32 -10.26
C PHE A 35 -17.22 9.63 -8.96
N SER A 36 -18.10 8.64 -9.01
CA SER A 36 -18.51 7.86 -7.85
C SER A 36 -17.78 6.52 -7.72
N HIS A 37 -16.99 6.14 -8.72
CA HIS A 37 -16.19 4.92 -8.70
C HIS A 37 -15.18 4.93 -7.55
N SER A 38 -15.01 3.80 -6.87
CA SER A 38 -14.17 3.70 -5.66
C SER A 38 -12.72 4.12 -5.87
N LEU A 39 -12.18 3.93 -7.08
CA LEU A 39 -10.81 4.32 -7.44
C LEU A 39 -10.62 5.83 -7.64
N PHE A 40 -11.68 6.56 -8.03
CA PHE A 40 -11.58 7.94 -8.51
C PHE A 40 -12.28 8.94 -7.59
N LYS A 41 -13.27 8.51 -6.79
CA LYS A 41 -14.18 9.40 -6.05
C LYS A 41 -13.48 10.44 -5.18
N ASP A 42 -12.32 10.09 -4.61
CA ASP A 42 -11.59 10.93 -3.66
C ASP A 42 -10.43 11.72 -4.32
N THR A 43 -10.27 11.62 -5.65
CA THR A 43 -9.22 12.37 -6.35
C THR A 43 -9.68 13.78 -6.72
N LYS A 44 -8.72 14.72 -6.70
CA LYS A 44 -8.95 16.11 -7.08
C LYS A 44 -9.02 16.26 -8.61
N GLU A 45 -8.38 15.37 -9.34
CA GLU A 45 -8.19 15.43 -10.78
C GLU A 45 -9.26 14.68 -11.59
N LYS A 46 -10.17 13.92 -10.95
CA LYS A 46 -11.15 13.04 -11.63
C LYS A 46 -11.92 13.71 -12.77
N GLU A 47 -12.34 14.96 -12.61
CA GLU A 47 -13.07 15.70 -13.64
C GLU A 47 -12.19 16.00 -14.86
N ASN A 48 -10.95 16.45 -14.62
CA ASN A 48 -9.98 16.73 -15.67
C ASN A 48 -9.55 15.45 -16.40
N VAL A 49 -9.31 14.37 -15.66
CA VAL A 49 -8.97 13.06 -16.24
C VAL A 49 -10.11 12.52 -17.08
N TYR A 50 -11.35 12.58 -16.59
CA TYR A 50 -12.52 12.15 -17.35
C TYR A 50 -12.68 12.94 -18.66
N HIS A 51 -12.48 14.26 -18.61
CA HIS A 51 -12.52 15.10 -19.81
C HIS A 51 -11.38 14.80 -20.79
N ALA A 52 -10.16 14.56 -20.27
CA ALA A 52 -9.02 14.16 -21.08
C ALA A 52 -9.26 12.80 -21.76
N MET A 53 -9.85 11.83 -21.06
CA MET A 53 -10.24 10.54 -21.62
C MET A 53 -11.26 10.67 -22.76
N ILE A 54 -12.25 11.56 -22.64
CA ILE A 54 -13.19 11.83 -23.74
C ILE A 54 -12.44 12.35 -24.97
N LYS A 55 -11.60 13.38 -24.80
CA LYS A 55 -10.80 13.92 -25.91
C LYS A 55 -9.89 12.86 -26.53
N PHE A 56 -9.25 12.04 -25.69
CA PHE A 56 -8.39 10.95 -26.11
C PHE A 56 -9.17 9.91 -26.94
N SER A 57 -10.38 9.53 -26.51
CA SER A 57 -11.25 8.59 -27.23
C SER A 57 -11.78 9.11 -28.57
N GLN A 58 -11.83 10.44 -28.73
CA GLN A 58 -12.27 11.12 -29.95
C GLN A 58 -11.14 11.31 -30.97
N ASN A 59 -9.88 11.02 -30.60
CA ASN A 59 -8.76 11.08 -31.53
C ASN A 59 -8.99 10.09 -32.70
N PRO A 60 -8.79 10.50 -33.97
CA PRO A 60 -8.95 9.60 -35.12
C PRO A 60 -8.15 8.29 -35.04
N GLU A 61 -7.00 8.31 -34.37
CA GLU A 61 -6.12 7.14 -34.22
C GLU A 61 -6.50 6.25 -33.02
N PHE A 62 -7.44 6.68 -32.17
CA PHE A 62 -7.78 5.99 -30.92
C PHE A 62 -8.14 4.52 -31.14
N ARG A 63 -8.98 4.21 -32.14
CA ARG A 63 -9.38 2.82 -32.41
C ARG A 63 -8.20 1.92 -32.74
N ASN A 64 -7.25 2.43 -33.52
CA ASN A 64 -6.04 1.69 -33.86
C ASN A 64 -5.15 1.53 -32.62
N ASN A 65 -4.93 2.61 -31.87
CA ASN A 65 -4.11 2.60 -30.66
C ASN A 65 -4.67 1.65 -29.58
N TYR A 66 -5.99 1.65 -29.40
CA TYR A 66 -6.66 0.74 -28.47
C TYR A 66 -6.62 -0.72 -28.93
N SER A 67 -6.84 -0.98 -30.23
CA SER A 67 -6.69 -2.33 -30.79
C SER A 67 -5.26 -2.85 -30.60
N ASN A 68 -4.26 -2.02 -30.92
CA ASN A 68 -2.88 -2.43 -30.78
C ASN A 68 -2.49 -2.60 -29.30
N PHE A 69 -3.06 -1.82 -28.38
CA PHE A 69 -2.91 -2.03 -26.95
C PHE A 69 -3.43 -3.39 -26.49
N LEU A 70 -4.64 -3.78 -26.90
CA LEU A 70 -5.17 -5.09 -26.55
C LEU A 70 -4.39 -6.25 -27.18
N GLN A 71 -3.70 -6.02 -28.31
CA GLN A 71 -2.81 -7.01 -28.93
C GLN A 71 -1.44 -7.09 -28.26
N ASP A 72 -0.95 -5.99 -27.70
CA ASP A 72 0.37 -5.92 -27.07
C ASP A 72 0.36 -6.54 -25.66
N ILE A 73 -0.65 -6.23 -24.83
CA ILE A 73 -0.70 -6.65 -23.41
C ILE A 73 -0.59 -8.16 -23.11
N PRO A 74 -0.96 -9.08 -24.03
CA PRO A 74 -0.73 -10.51 -23.85
C PRO A 74 0.70 -10.97 -24.17
N LEU A 75 1.59 -10.08 -24.62
CA LEU A 75 2.97 -10.41 -24.98
C LEU A 75 3.93 -10.16 -23.80
N GLU A 76 5.00 -10.95 -23.69
CA GLU A 76 6.03 -10.80 -22.63
C GLU A 76 6.72 -9.43 -22.65
N ASN A 77 6.76 -8.77 -23.81
CA ASN A 77 7.39 -7.48 -24.05
C ASN A 77 6.38 -6.36 -24.33
N TRP A 78 5.15 -6.49 -23.81
CA TRP A 78 4.04 -5.54 -24.01
C TRP A 78 4.43 -4.07 -23.80
N TYR A 79 5.38 -3.81 -22.89
CA TYR A 79 5.81 -2.48 -22.50
C TYR A 79 6.58 -1.71 -23.58
N THR A 80 7.15 -2.39 -24.58
CA THR A 80 8.13 -1.82 -25.53
C THR A 80 7.61 -0.57 -26.25
N ARG A 81 6.36 -0.60 -26.71
CA ARG A 81 5.75 0.54 -27.44
C ARG A 81 5.48 1.74 -26.53
N TYR A 82 5.27 1.51 -25.24
CA TYR A 82 4.80 2.51 -24.30
C TYR A 82 5.92 3.27 -23.60
N LEU A 83 7.18 2.84 -23.77
CA LEU A 83 8.35 3.54 -23.24
C LEU A 83 8.46 5.00 -23.72
N SER A 84 7.93 5.31 -24.91
CA SER A 84 7.92 6.65 -25.49
C SER A 84 6.58 7.38 -25.37
N ASP A 85 5.55 6.71 -24.86
CA ASP A 85 4.21 7.30 -24.72
C ASP A 85 3.47 6.79 -23.46
N PRO A 86 4.00 7.11 -22.26
CA PRO A 86 3.41 6.68 -20.99
C PRO A 86 2.04 7.32 -20.71
N ILE A 87 1.77 8.53 -21.22
CA ILE A 87 0.48 9.19 -21.01
C ILE A 87 -0.64 8.47 -21.77
N SER A 88 -0.39 8.04 -23.01
CA SER A 88 -1.36 7.22 -23.73
C SER A 88 -1.58 5.88 -23.03
N LEU A 89 -0.54 5.23 -22.51
CA LEU A 89 -0.67 3.99 -21.71
C LEU A 89 -1.61 4.19 -20.52
N ALA A 90 -1.47 5.31 -19.80
CA ALA A 90 -2.32 5.61 -18.66
C ALA A 90 -3.79 5.82 -19.06
N HIS A 91 -4.08 6.49 -20.17
CA HIS A 91 -5.46 6.65 -20.65
C HIS A 91 -6.04 5.33 -21.17
N LEU A 92 -5.28 4.59 -21.98
CA LEU A 92 -5.69 3.31 -22.56
C LEU A 92 -6.02 2.28 -21.49
N SER A 93 -5.21 2.21 -20.42
CA SER A 93 -5.43 1.27 -19.32
C SER A 93 -6.70 1.59 -18.51
N ILE A 94 -6.99 2.86 -18.20
CA ILE A 94 -8.27 3.21 -17.53
C ILE A 94 -9.45 2.84 -18.43
N ILE A 95 -9.39 3.18 -19.73
CA ILE A 95 -10.46 2.84 -20.68
C ILE A 95 -10.63 1.32 -20.75
N ALA A 96 -9.54 0.55 -20.84
CA ALA A 96 -9.58 -0.90 -20.88
C ALA A 96 -10.13 -1.53 -19.59
N PHE A 97 -9.83 -0.95 -18.43
CA PHE A 97 -10.39 -1.37 -17.16
C PHE A 97 -11.90 -1.13 -17.10
N LEU A 98 -12.36 0.07 -17.49
CA LEU A 98 -13.79 0.38 -17.58
C LEU A 98 -14.52 -0.49 -18.61
N ASP A 99 -13.85 -0.86 -19.70
CA ASP A 99 -14.33 -1.77 -20.74
C ASP A 99 -14.19 -3.26 -20.36
N ARG A 100 -13.75 -3.56 -19.13
CA ARG A 100 -13.57 -4.91 -18.57
C ARG A 100 -12.63 -5.80 -19.41
N LYS A 101 -11.62 -5.21 -20.04
CA LYS A 101 -10.58 -5.91 -20.79
C LYS A 101 -9.36 -6.26 -19.96
N ILE A 102 -9.13 -5.51 -18.89
CA ILE A 102 -8.11 -5.76 -17.89
C ILE A 102 -8.72 -5.69 -16.49
N ASP A 103 -8.09 -6.35 -15.52
CA ASP A 103 -8.50 -6.26 -14.12
C ASP A 103 -7.76 -5.17 -13.33
N LEU A 104 -8.04 -5.09 -12.03
CA LEU A 104 -7.47 -4.06 -11.16
C LEU A 104 -5.94 -4.20 -11.00
N ASP A 105 -5.42 -5.41 -10.92
CA ASP A 105 -3.99 -5.66 -10.74
C ASP A 105 -3.20 -5.25 -12.00
N GLU A 106 -3.79 -5.53 -13.18
CA GLU A 106 -3.28 -5.02 -14.46
C GLU A 106 -3.34 -3.50 -14.53
N LEU A 107 -4.46 -2.89 -14.15
CA LEU A 107 -4.58 -1.43 -14.12
C LEU A 107 -3.49 -0.80 -13.23
N VAL A 108 -3.30 -1.31 -12.01
CA VAL A 108 -2.29 -0.81 -11.07
C VAL A 108 -0.89 -0.90 -11.66
N THR A 109 -0.57 -2.05 -12.29
CA THR A 109 0.75 -2.27 -12.87
C THR A 109 1.01 -1.33 -14.04
N LEU A 110 0.04 -1.18 -14.95
CA LEU A 110 0.15 -0.29 -16.11
C LEU A 110 0.28 1.18 -15.72
N GLN A 111 -0.45 1.61 -14.69
CA GLN A 111 -0.43 2.99 -14.20
C GLN A 111 0.88 3.32 -13.49
N THR A 112 1.33 2.43 -12.61
CA THR A 112 2.63 2.57 -11.95
C THR A 112 3.75 2.59 -12.99
N PHE A 113 3.69 1.70 -13.99
CA PHE A 113 4.68 1.66 -15.07
C PHE A 113 4.74 2.97 -15.87
N ALA A 114 3.58 3.51 -16.27
CA ALA A 114 3.50 4.79 -16.97
C ALA A 114 4.10 5.93 -16.13
N GLU A 115 3.78 5.97 -14.85
CA GLU A 115 4.29 6.99 -13.92
C GLU A 115 5.81 6.91 -13.76
N ILE A 116 6.37 5.71 -13.62
CA ILE A 116 7.81 5.53 -13.46
C ILE A 116 8.57 5.98 -14.72
N ILE A 117 8.03 5.74 -15.93
CA ILE A 117 8.65 6.27 -17.17
C ILE A 117 8.71 7.80 -17.11
N ILE A 118 7.63 8.46 -16.69
CA ILE A 118 7.58 9.93 -16.59
C ILE A 118 8.55 10.43 -15.51
N GLU A 119 8.63 9.73 -14.38
CA GLU A 119 9.57 10.09 -13.32
C GLU A 119 11.03 9.86 -13.73
N LYS A 120 11.32 8.84 -14.55
CA LYS A 120 12.64 8.62 -15.14
C LYS A 120 13.09 9.78 -16.02
N GLU A 121 12.18 10.39 -16.78
CA GLU A 121 12.50 11.56 -17.61
C GLU A 121 12.77 12.82 -16.76
N LYS A 122 12.22 12.89 -15.54
CA LYS A 122 12.26 14.07 -14.67
C LYS A 122 13.32 14.01 -13.56
N ASN A 123 13.75 12.81 -13.16
CA ASN A 123 14.63 12.58 -12.02
C ASN A 123 15.97 11.97 -12.44
N ASN A 124 16.97 12.01 -11.54
CA ASN A 124 18.28 11.40 -11.72
C ASN A 124 18.25 9.86 -11.57
N ILE A 125 17.41 9.18 -12.34
CA ILE A 125 17.41 7.72 -12.44
C ILE A 125 18.53 7.30 -13.39
N ILE A 126 19.56 6.64 -12.86
CA ILE A 126 20.78 6.26 -13.59
C ILE A 126 20.72 4.87 -14.22
N SER A 127 19.82 4.02 -13.72
CA SER A 127 19.55 2.69 -14.28
C SER A 127 18.07 2.39 -14.24
N PHE A 128 17.58 1.68 -15.26
CA PHE A 128 16.19 1.29 -15.40
C PHE A 128 16.12 -0.03 -16.18
N GLU A 129 15.53 -1.05 -15.57
CA GLU A 129 15.37 -2.38 -16.16
C GLU A 129 13.93 -2.85 -16.00
N ILE A 130 13.44 -3.59 -17.00
CA ILE A 130 12.11 -4.21 -16.97
C ILE A 130 12.32 -5.70 -17.11
N VAL A 131 11.70 -6.46 -16.22
CA VAL A 131 11.82 -7.92 -16.18
C VAL A 131 10.42 -8.51 -16.15
N THR A 132 10.12 -9.40 -17.09
CA THR A 132 8.91 -10.22 -16.99
C THR A 132 9.25 -11.52 -16.25
N LEU A 133 8.67 -11.66 -15.06
CA LEU A 133 8.91 -12.78 -14.17
C LEU A 133 8.30 -14.06 -14.74
N ASN A 134 8.99 -15.18 -14.57
CA ASN A 134 8.58 -16.51 -14.99
C ASN A 134 9.15 -17.55 -14.02
N ASP A 135 8.87 -18.82 -14.22
CA ASP A 135 9.33 -19.89 -13.34
C ASP A 135 10.84 -20.10 -13.32
N HIS A 136 11.58 -19.56 -14.30
CA HIS A 136 13.03 -19.65 -14.35
C HIS A 136 13.73 -18.54 -13.55
N ASN A 137 13.16 -17.33 -13.51
CA ASN A 137 13.80 -16.17 -12.86
C ASN A 137 13.12 -15.71 -11.57
N LEU A 138 11.87 -16.12 -11.30
CA LEU A 138 11.07 -15.58 -10.18
C LEU A 138 11.71 -15.83 -8.82
N GLU A 139 12.18 -17.04 -8.55
CA GLU A 139 12.79 -17.38 -7.27
C GLU A 139 14.09 -16.63 -7.04
N GLU A 140 14.97 -16.60 -8.04
CA GLU A 140 16.22 -15.83 -8.00
C GLU A 140 15.92 -14.35 -7.75
N TYR A 141 15.01 -13.77 -8.54
CA TYR A 141 14.61 -12.37 -8.44
C TYR A 141 14.05 -12.02 -7.05
N LEU A 142 13.10 -12.81 -6.53
CA LEU A 142 12.50 -12.57 -5.22
C LEU A 142 13.49 -12.79 -4.05
N THR A 143 14.49 -13.66 -4.24
CA THR A 143 15.59 -13.85 -3.29
C THR A 143 16.50 -12.63 -3.27
N GLU A 144 16.92 -12.15 -4.44
CA GLU A 144 17.80 -10.98 -4.57
C GLU A 144 17.21 -9.73 -3.92
N ILE A 145 15.89 -9.51 -4.05
CA ILE A 145 15.22 -8.36 -3.46
C ILE A 145 14.77 -8.59 -2.01
N ASN A 146 15.21 -9.68 -1.36
CA ASN A 146 14.87 -10.03 0.02
C ASN A 146 13.37 -10.10 0.30
N PHE A 147 12.57 -10.65 -0.62
CA PHE A 147 11.11 -10.67 -0.45
C PHE A 147 10.68 -11.63 0.67
N PRO A 148 9.64 -11.36 1.49
CA PRO A 148 9.38 -12.09 2.74
C PRO A 148 9.27 -13.63 2.63
N LEU A 149 8.85 -14.14 1.48
CA LEU A 149 8.77 -15.58 1.23
C LEU A 149 10.15 -16.23 1.00
N TYR A 150 11.12 -15.46 0.51
CA TYR A 150 12.48 -15.89 0.11
C TYR A 150 13.59 -15.30 0.99
N VAL A 151 13.27 -14.36 1.88
CA VAL A 151 14.27 -13.69 2.72
C VAL A 151 14.96 -14.66 3.68
N GLU A 152 16.26 -14.43 3.90
CA GLU A 152 17.04 -15.15 4.88
C GLU A 152 16.38 -15.10 6.28
N THR A 153 16.35 -16.24 6.95
CA THR A 153 15.65 -16.46 8.24
C THR A 153 16.15 -15.58 9.39
N THR A 154 17.29 -14.92 9.22
CA THR A 154 17.96 -14.04 10.18
C THR A 154 17.42 -12.61 10.15
N LEU A 155 16.79 -12.18 9.06
CA LEU A 155 16.44 -10.77 8.80
C LEU A 155 15.01 -10.38 9.23
N LEU A 156 14.19 -11.34 9.70
CA LEU A 156 12.81 -11.12 10.12
C LEU A 156 12.48 -11.71 11.50
N PRO A 157 11.54 -11.12 12.26
CA PRO A 157 11.09 -11.68 13.53
C PRO A 157 10.43 -13.06 13.37
N LYS A 158 11.04 -14.09 13.97
CA LYS A 158 10.63 -15.51 13.91
C LYS A 158 9.18 -15.79 14.33
N LYS A 159 8.53 -14.90 15.09
CA LYS A 159 7.20 -15.19 15.69
C LYS A 159 6.07 -15.18 14.65
N ASN A 160 6.08 -14.23 13.71
CA ASN A 160 5.01 -14.06 12.72
C ASN A 160 5.23 -14.82 11.41
N ARG A 161 6.45 -15.31 11.15
CA ARG A 161 6.81 -16.10 9.96
C ARG A 161 6.42 -17.57 10.13
N LYS A 162 5.96 -18.21 9.04
CA LYS A 162 5.77 -19.67 8.97
C LYS A 162 7.09 -20.43 9.15
N LYS A 163 7.03 -21.73 9.47
CA LYS A 163 8.23 -22.57 9.53
C LYS A 163 8.79 -22.80 8.13
N GLU A 164 10.09 -23.13 8.01
CA GLU A 164 10.73 -23.29 6.70
C GLU A 164 10.07 -24.38 5.83
N GLU A 165 9.65 -25.50 6.42
CA GLU A 165 8.90 -26.55 5.71
C GLU A 165 7.57 -26.06 5.10
N GLU A 166 6.89 -25.14 5.78
CA GLU A 166 5.66 -24.53 5.27
C GLU A 166 5.99 -23.51 4.18
N LEU A 167 7.06 -22.73 4.35
CA LEU A 167 7.50 -21.74 3.36
C LEU A 167 7.92 -22.39 2.05
N ILE A 168 8.59 -23.55 2.09
CA ILE A 168 8.93 -24.30 0.88
C ILE A 168 7.67 -24.66 0.09
N LYS A 169 6.61 -25.13 0.76
CA LYS A 169 5.33 -25.43 0.09
C LYS A 169 4.70 -24.17 -0.53
N GLU A 170 4.74 -23.06 0.18
CA GLU A 170 4.21 -21.79 -0.31
C GLU A 170 5.01 -21.22 -1.49
N ARG A 171 6.34 -21.40 -1.52
CA ARG A 171 7.20 -21.06 -2.67
C ARG A 171 6.83 -21.87 -3.89
N THR A 172 6.72 -23.19 -3.77
CA THR A 172 6.30 -24.06 -4.88
C THR A 172 4.95 -23.62 -5.44
N LYS A 173 3.97 -23.35 -4.56
CA LYS A 173 2.66 -22.86 -4.98
C LYS A 173 2.74 -21.50 -5.69
N LEU A 174 3.55 -20.56 -5.20
CA LEU A 174 3.74 -19.27 -5.88
C LEU A 174 4.31 -19.45 -7.29
N LEU A 175 5.31 -20.31 -7.47
CA LEU A 175 5.89 -20.59 -8.80
C LEU A 175 4.83 -21.13 -9.77
N GLU A 176 3.92 -21.98 -9.30
CA GLU A 176 2.79 -22.50 -10.10
C GLU A 176 1.77 -21.41 -10.42
N ASP A 177 1.39 -20.60 -9.43
CA ASP A 177 0.42 -19.52 -9.58
C ASP A 177 0.91 -18.48 -10.60
N VAL A 178 2.20 -18.11 -10.56
CA VAL A 178 2.76 -17.11 -11.49
C VAL A 178 2.60 -17.54 -12.93
N LYS A 179 2.74 -18.81 -13.29
CA LYS A 179 2.57 -19.28 -14.68
C LYS A 179 1.20 -18.97 -15.28
N GLN A 180 0.19 -18.82 -14.43
CA GLN A 180 -1.20 -18.54 -14.82
C GLN A 180 -1.47 -17.03 -14.98
N LEU A 181 -0.55 -16.17 -14.52
CA LEU A 181 -0.71 -14.73 -14.57
C LEU A 181 -0.40 -14.18 -15.97
N SER A 182 -1.14 -13.14 -16.37
CA SER A 182 -0.86 -12.40 -17.59
C SER A 182 0.53 -11.76 -17.53
N PRO A 183 1.17 -11.48 -18.68
CA PRO A 183 2.49 -10.84 -18.71
C PRO A 183 2.55 -9.53 -17.91
N ILE A 184 1.51 -8.69 -17.98
CA ILE A 184 1.42 -7.47 -17.16
C ILE A 184 1.59 -7.79 -15.67
N LYS A 185 0.84 -8.76 -15.14
CA LYS A 185 0.88 -9.15 -13.71
C LYS A 185 2.17 -9.87 -13.31
N ARG A 186 3.09 -10.07 -14.26
CA ARG A 186 4.42 -10.64 -14.04
C ARG A 186 5.53 -9.62 -14.34
N THR A 187 5.22 -8.42 -14.82
CA THR A 187 6.23 -7.43 -15.14
C THR A 187 6.68 -6.71 -13.88
N ALA A 188 7.92 -6.96 -13.49
CA ALA A 188 8.67 -6.20 -12.50
C ALA A 188 9.51 -5.11 -13.17
N LEU A 189 9.86 -4.09 -12.40
CA LEU A 189 10.64 -2.95 -12.84
C LEU A 189 11.71 -2.66 -11.80
N GLU A 190 12.95 -2.50 -12.25
CA GLU A 190 14.06 -2.06 -11.42
C GLU A 190 14.49 -0.65 -11.81
N TYR A 191 14.84 0.16 -10.82
CA TYR A 191 15.46 1.44 -11.07
C TYR A 191 16.49 1.78 -10.00
N THR A 192 17.50 2.57 -10.39
CA THR A 192 18.53 3.06 -9.49
C THR A 192 18.53 4.58 -9.51
N ILE A 193 18.39 5.18 -8.34
CA ILE A 193 18.56 6.63 -8.17
C ILE A 193 20.06 6.92 -7.97
N ALA A 194 20.55 8.04 -8.52
CA ALA A 194 21.90 8.55 -8.24
C ALA A 194 22.16 8.70 -6.73
N SER A 195 23.43 8.67 -6.32
CA SER A 195 23.84 8.66 -4.90
C SER A 195 23.16 9.73 -4.05
N PHE A 196 22.62 9.34 -2.90
CA PHE A 196 22.03 10.26 -1.92
C PHE A 196 23.14 10.93 -1.08
N ASP A 197 22.96 12.20 -0.75
CA ASP A 197 23.92 12.95 0.07
C ASP A 197 23.80 12.56 1.56
N ASN A 198 24.92 12.15 2.17
CA ASN A 198 25.03 11.77 3.58
C ASN A 198 24.67 12.88 4.57
N THR A 199 24.71 14.14 4.14
CA THR A 199 24.35 15.27 5.01
C THR A 199 22.85 15.32 5.34
N MET A 200 22.03 14.51 4.67
CA MET A 200 20.58 14.39 4.89
C MET A 200 20.17 13.60 6.15
N HIS A 201 21.13 13.03 6.90
CA HIS A 201 20.83 12.26 8.11
C HIS A 201 20.13 13.06 9.23
N GLU A 202 20.21 14.40 9.22
CA GLU A 202 19.81 15.23 10.37
C GLU A 202 18.41 15.88 10.26
N SER A 203 17.75 15.86 9.10
CA SER A 203 16.41 16.45 8.94
C SER A 203 15.45 15.55 8.17
N THR A 204 14.43 15.04 8.87
CA THR A 204 13.25 14.34 8.30
C THR A 204 13.60 13.22 7.33
N GLN A 205 14.00 12.07 7.89
CA GLN A 205 14.35 10.85 7.18
C GLN A 205 13.27 10.45 6.16
N SER A 206 13.64 10.29 4.88
CA SER A 206 12.77 9.62 3.91
C SER A 206 12.62 8.15 4.30
N LEU A 207 11.46 7.55 4.04
CA LEU A 207 11.25 6.14 4.35
C LEU A 207 12.21 5.23 3.57
N GLU A 208 12.60 5.65 2.36
CA GLU A 208 13.69 5.05 1.59
C GLU A 208 14.97 5.03 2.44
N MET A 209 15.36 6.14 3.06
CA MET A 209 16.51 6.19 3.98
C MET A 209 16.32 5.32 5.24
N LEU A 210 15.12 5.25 5.83
CA LEU A 210 14.86 4.33 6.96
C LEU A 210 15.00 2.85 6.54
N ILE A 211 14.58 2.48 5.34
CA ILE A 211 14.76 1.14 4.79
C ILE A 211 16.23 0.89 4.40
N TYR A 212 16.94 1.91 3.91
CA TYR A 212 18.36 1.84 3.54
C TYR A 212 19.31 1.77 4.75
N TYR A 213 19.03 2.51 5.83
CA TYR A 213 19.97 2.74 6.93
C TYR A 213 19.54 2.15 8.28
N ASP A 214 18.24 1.99 8.56
CA ASP A 214 17.74 1.74 9.93
C ASP A 214 17.14 0.34 10.15
N GLY A 215 17.29 -0.59 9.19
CA GLY A 215 16.70 -1.93 9.31
C GLY A 215 17.51 -3.06 8.72
N ASN A 216 17.59 -4.18 9.45
CA ASN A 216 17.97 -5.50 8.91
C ASN A 216 17.01 -6.01 7.82
N SER A 217 16.01 -5.23 7.38
CA SER A 217 14.96 -5.68 6.45
C SER A 217 14.94 -4.81 5.19
N ARG A 218 15.80 -5.16 4.22
CA ARG A 218 15.93 -4.51 2.90
C ARG A 218 14.95 -5.09 1.87
N ILE A 219 13.68 -5.25 2.25
CA ILE A 219 12.66 -5.86 1.37
C ILE A 219 12.41 -4.95 0.16
N GLY A 220 12.53 -5.49 -1.04
CA GLY A 220 12.35 -4.78 -2.31
C GLY A 220 13.62 -4.19 -2.91
N PHE A 221 14.80 -4.54 -2.39
CA PHE A 221 16.09 -3.97 -2.82
C PHE A 221 17.08 -5.05 -3.22
N LYS A 222 17.64 -4.94 -4.42
CA LYS A 222 18.60 -5.90 -4.99
C LYS A 222 20.07 -5.57 -4.67
N LYS A 223 20.42 -4.29 -4.62
CA LYS A 223 21.80 -3.80 -4.43
C LYS A 223 21.78 -2.50 -3.63
N VAL A 224 22.47 -2.46 -2.49
CA VAL A 224 22.59 -1.26 -1.64
C VAL A 224 24.05 -1.10 -1.24
N GLU A 225 24.78 -0.25 -1.96
CA GLU A 225 26.21 0.00 -1.76
C GLU A 225 26.53 1.47 -2.07
N ASN A 226 27.52 2.05 -1.36
CA ASN A 226 28.05 3.39 -1.65
C ASN A 226 26.97 4.48 -1.82
N TYR A 227 25.94 4.45 -0.97
CA TYR A 227 24.81 5.39 -0.99
C TYR A 227 23.99 5.37 -2.29
N GLN A 228 24.07 4.27 -3.03
CA GLN A 228 23.23 3.94 -4.18
C GLN A 228 22.39 2.71 -3.86
N GLY A 229 21.16 2.68 -4.37
CA GLY A 229 20.23 1.58 -4.16
C GLY A 229 19.45 1.26 -5.43
N THR A 230 19.45 -0.01 -5.84
CA THR A 230 18.51 -0.50 -6.85
C THR A 230 17.23 -0.96 -6.18
N MET A 231 16.13 -0.30 -6.55
CA MET A 231 14.78 -0.58 -6.07
C MET A 231 14.03 -1.42 -7.09
N SER A 232 13.27 -2.38 -6.59
CA SER A 232 12.46 -3.28 -7.41
C SER A 232 10.97 -3.09 -7.10
N PHE A 233 10.25 -2.58 -8.09
CA PHE A 233 8.80 -2.65 -8.16
C PHE A 233 8.41 -4.04 -8.66
N ILE A 234 7.62 -4.77 -7.88
CA ILE A 234 6.98 -6.00 -8.32
C ILE A 234 5.47 -5.80 -8.40
N PRO A 235 4.75 -6.55 -9.26
CA PRO A 235 3.30 -6.52 -9.32
C PRO A 235 2.65 -6.61 -7.94
N LEU A 236 1.66 -5.75 -7.69
CA LEU A 236 1.11 -5.53 -6.36
C LEU A 236 0.51 -6.80 -5.76
N ARG A 237 -0.16 -7.60 -6.58
CA ARG A 237 -0.65 -8.91 -6.13
C ARG A 237 0.46 -9.84 -5.69
N LEU A 238 1.57 -9.92 -6.44
CA LEU A 238 2.72 -10.74 -6.05
C LEU A 238 3.34 -10.26 -4.73
N ALA A 239 3.38 -8.95 -4.53
CA ALA A 239 3.85 -8.36 -3.28
C ALA A 239 2.99 -8.78 -2.08
N ILE A 240 1.67 -8.59 -2.20
CA ILE A 240 0.71 -8.95 -1.16
C ILE A 240 0.70 -10.46 -0.92
N ASP A 241 0.56 -11.27 -1.96
CA ASP A 241 0.44 -12.72 -1.83
C ASP A 241 1.70 -13.33 -1.22
N SER A 242 2.90 -12.88 -1.61
CA SER A 242 4.13 -13.41 -1.02
C SER A 242 4.26 -13.04 0.46
N PHE A 243 3.84 -11.83 0.86
CA PHE A 243 3.77 -11.46 2.27
C PHE A 243 2.77 -12.33 3.05
N LEU A 244 1.54 -12.48 2.53
CA LEU A 244 0.49 -13.26 3.19
C LEU A 244 0.87 -14.73 3.32
N LYS A 245 1.49 -15.30 2.27
CA LYS A 245 1.99 -16.67 2.26
C LYS A 245 3.14 -16.88 3.25
N ALA A 246 3.97 -15.87 3.50
CA ALA A 246 5.06 -15.94 4.47
C ALA A 246 4.59 -15.83 5.95
N ALA A 247 3.44 -15.21 6.20
CA ALA A 247 2.90 -14.96 7.53
C ALA A 247 2.02 -16.13 8.07
N LYS A 248 2.08 -16.40 9.38
CA LYS A 248 1.24 -17.44 10.02
C LYS A 248 -0.26 -17.10 10.06
N ASN A 249 -0.59 -15.82 10.22
CA ASN A 249 -1.96 -15.32 10.32
C ASN A 249 -2.15 -14.08 9.43
N PRO A 250 -2.20 -14.25 8.10
CA PRO A 250 -2.50 -13.14 7.21
C PRO A 250 -3.90 -12.60 7.51
N ASN A 251 -4.00 -11.29 7.74
CA ASN A 251 -5.25 -10.69 8.23
C ASN A 251 -6.25 -10.35 7.12
N THR A 252 -5.81 -10.28 5.86
CA THR A 252 -6.63 -9.82 4.74
C THR A 252 -6.06 -10.28 3.40
N SER A 253 -6.90 -10.67 2.43
CA SER A 253 -6.47 -10.99 1.06
C SER A 253 -6.32 -9.74 0.18
N PHE A 254 -5.77 -9.87 -1.02
CA PHE A 254 -5.66 -8.79 -2.01
C PHE A 254 -7.02 -8.12 -2.29
N GLU A 255 -8.09 -8.91 -2.42
CA GLU A 255 -9.44 -8.43 -2.74
C GLU A 255 -10.11 -7.67 -1.58
N GLN A 256 -9.56 -7.80 -0.37
CA GLN A 256 -10.03 -7.09 0.82
C GLN A 256 -9.28 -5.78 1.05
N GLN A 257 -8.34 -5.43 0.18
CA GLN A 257 -7.64 -4.15 0.20
C GLN A 257 -8.44 -3.10 -0.57
N TYR A 258 -8.24 -1.85 -0.19
CA TYR A 258 -8.77 -0.67 -0.85
C TYR A 258 -7.67 -0.09 -1.72
N PHE A 259 -7.97 0.16 -2.99
CA PHE A 259 -7.06 0.81 -3.91
C PHE A 259 -7.67 2.13 -4.36
N LEU A 260 -6.85 3.15 -4.55
CA LEU A 260 -7.30 4.45 -5.03
C LEU A 260 -6.18 5.16 -5.78
N PHE A 261 -6.55 5.93 -6.80
CA PHE A 261 -5.60 6.83 -7.44
C PHE A 261 -5.31 8.05 -6.56
N GLY A 262 -4.10 8.60 -6.64
CA GLY A 262 -3.75 9.79 -5.88
C GLY A 262 -3.72 9.54 -4.36
N PHE A 263 -3.73 10.61 -3.56
CA PHE A 263 -3.69 10.50 -2.11
C PHE A 263 -5.07 10.61 -1.47
N SER A 264 -5.34 9.72 -0.52
CA SER A 264 -6.49 9.82 0.37
C SER A 264 -6.05 10.56 1.64
N GLU A 265 -6.67 11.71 1.91
CA GLU A 265 -6.65 12.26 3.27
C GLU A 265 -7.35 11.25 4.18
N GLU A 266 -6.60 10.62 5.08
CA GLU A 266 -7.09 9.58 5.99
C GLU A 266 -8.40 9.96 6.68
N GLY A 267 -9.33 9.01 6.78
CA GLY A 267 -10.43 9.14 7.73
C GLY A 267 -11.61 8.19 7.61
N SER A 268 -11.84 7.50 6.47
CA SER A 268 -13.14 6.82 6.27
C SER A 268 -13.15 5.39 5.74
N LEU A 269 -12.00 4.72 5.54
CA LEU A 269 -11.99 3.39 4.89
C LEU A 269 -11.30 2.25 5.67
N MET A 270 -10.90 2.46 6.93
CA MET A 270 -10.26 1.41 7.76
C MET A 270 -11.22 0.33 8.28
N ASP A 271 -12.49 0.36 7.88
CA ASP A 271 -13.45 -0.67 8.27
C ASP A 271 -13.08 -2.01 7.61
N LYS A 272 -12.79 -2.99 8.47
CA LYS A 272 -12.45 -4.42 8.20
C LYS A 272 -10.96 -4.77 8.13
N GLY A 273 -10.04 -3.86 8.40
CA GLY A 273 -8.59 -4.17 8.47
C GLY A 273 -7.88 -4.28 7.11
N GLY A 274 -8.61 -4.06 6.00
CA GLY A 274 -8.05 -3.82 4.68
C GLY A 274 -7.21 -2.55 4.65
N ARG A 275 -6.18 -2.53 3.81
CA ARG A 275 -5.26 -1.40 3.63
C ARG A 275 -5.75 -0.52 2.51
N ILE A 276 -5.43 0.75 2.62
CA ILE A 276 -5.44 1.64 1.48
C ILE A 276 -4.07 1.53 0.80
N PHE A 277 -4.07 1.23 -0.49
CA PHE A 277 -2.89 1.31 -1.34
C PHE A 277 -3.12 2.39 -2.38
N THR A 278 -2.25 3.38 -2.37
CA THR A 278 -2.23 4.38 -3.43
C THR A 278 -1.75 3.73 -4.72
N ILE A 279 -2.46 4.00 -5.82
CA ILE A 279 -2.04 3.67 -7.17
C ILE A 279 -1.32 4.89 -7.76
N PRO A 280 0.00 4.79 -7.98
CA PRO A 280 0.73 5.83 -8.70
C PRO A 280 0.24 5.94 -10.13
N SER A 281 0.07 7.17 -10.63
CA SER A 281 -0.43 7.43 -11.97
C SER A 281 -0.01 8.80 -12.45
N PRO A 282 0.34 8.96 -13.73
CA PRO A 282 0.66 10.28 -14.28
C PRO A 282 -0.57 11.16 -14.50
N LEU A 283 -1.76 10.60 -14.33
CA LEU A 283 -3.03 11.32 -14.52
C LEU A 283 -3.56 11.91 -13.22
N PHE A 284 -3.08 11.44 -12.07
CA PHE A 284 -3.56 11.84 -10.75
C PHE A 284 -2.39 12.30 -9.90
N ASN A 285 -2.49 13.51 -9.37
CA ASN A 285 -1.40 14.06 -8.56
C ASN A 285 -1.37 13.35 -7.19
N VAL A 286 -0.23 12.75 -6.88
CA VAL A 286 0.09 12.30 -5.51
C VAL A 286 0.86 13.43 -4.82
N PRO A 287 0.68 13.75 -3.53
CA PRO A 287 1.52 14.65 -2.72
C PRO A 287 2.73 13.90 -2.14
N TYR A 288 3.77 14.64 -1.70
CA TYR A 288 4.95 14.01 -1.12
C TYR A 288 4.59 13.54 0.29
N THR A 289 4.93 12.30 0.63
CA THR A 289 4.76 11.78 1.98
C THR A 289 5.70 12.49 2.96
N HIS A 290 5.20 12.88 4.13
CA HIS A 290 5.99 13.36 5.27
C HIS A 290 7.01 14.48 4.98
N ARG A 291 6.74 15.34 3.99
CA ARG A 291 7.62 16.45 3.56
C ARG A 291 8.97 16.01 2.99
N CYS A 292 9.14 14.73 2.66
CA CYS A 292 10.29 14.27 1.88
C CYS A 292 10.14 14.80 0.45
N GLY A 293 10.90 15.82 0.07
CA GLY A 293 10.81 16.46 -1.25
C GLY A 293 11.86 15.99 -2.26
N ILE A 294 12.54 14.88 -2.00
CA ILE A 294 13.70 14.41 -2.77
C ILE A 294 13.40 13.05 -3.33
N GLY A 295 13.55 12.87 -4.64
CA GLY A 295 13.35 11.60 -5.34
C GLY A 295 11.97 11.45 -5.99
N PRO A 296 11.74 10.31 -6.68
CA PRO A 296 10.49 10.02 -7.36
C PRO A 296 9.38 9.77 -6.35
N LYS A 297 8.36 10.62 -6.41
CA LYS A 297 7.29 10.77 -5.43
C LYS A 297 6.32 9.61 -5.44
N SER A 298 5.97 9.20 -6.66
CA SER A 298 5.03 8.13 -6.93
C SER A 298 5.58 6.79 -6.47
N LEU A 299 6.87 6.58 -6.65
CA LEU A 299 7.59 5.44 -6.11
C LEU A 299 7.60 5.47 -4.58
N GLN A 300 8.02 6.57 -3.95
CA GLN A 300 8.07 6.69 -2.48
C GLN A 300 6.77 6.33 -1.80
N LEU A 301 5.64 6.81 -2.31
CA LEU A 301 4.33 6.53 -1.77
C LEU A 301 3.96 5.04 -1.92
N PHE A 302 4.22 4.44 -3.08
CA PHE A 302 4.00 3.00 -3.30
C PHE A 302 4.81 2.14 -2.33
N PHE A 303 6.10 2.44 -2.14
CA PHE A 303 6.96 1.74 -1.18
C PHE A 303 6.48 1.92 0.26
N HIS A 304 6.08 3.16 0.60
CA HIS A 304 5.52 3.48 1.91
C HIS A 304 4.20 2.77 2.18
N ASP A 305 3.37 2.51 1.18
CA ASP A 305 2.13 1.80 1.44
C ASP A 305 2.40 0.28 1.53
N ILE A 306 3.20 -0.30 0.63
CA ILE A 306 3.27 -1.76 0.49
C ILE A 306 4.30 -2.38 1.41
N TYR A 307 5.57 -2.02 1.24
CA TYR A 307 6.66 -2.70 1.94
C TYR A 307 6.75 -2.26 3.39
N TYR A 308 6.55 -0.97 3.66
CA TYR A 308 6.46 -0.45 5.01
C TYR A 308 5.41 -1.18 5.85
N HIS A 309 4.18 -1.31 5.34
CA HIS A 309 3.15 -2.00 6.07
C HIS A 309 3.48 -3.48 6.25
N PHE A 310 4.09 -4.17 5.27
CA PHE A 310 4.57 -5.54 5.47
C PHE A 310 5.64 -5.63 6.57
N ILE A 311 6.63 -4.74 6.56
CA ILE A 311 7.67 -4.64 7.59
C ILE A 311 7.03 -4.45 8.96
N LEU A 312 6.08 -3.52 9.10
CA LEU A 312 5.35 -3.31 10.35
C LEU A 312 4.64 -4.60 10.81
N GLU A 313 3.93 -5.29 9.92
CA GLU A 313 3.22 -6.52 10.31
C GLU A 313 4.16 -7.63 10.76
N LEU A 314 5.31 -7.79 10.10
CA LEU A 314 6.33 -8.76 10.51
C LEU A 314 6.93 -8.39 11.87
N ASN A 315 7.04 -7.09 12.15
CA ASN A 315 7.63 -6.55 13.38
C ASN A 315 6.69 -6.45 14.58
N ILE A 316 5.37 -6.58 14.40
CA ILE A 316 4.41 -6.55 15.51
C ILE A 316 4.01 -7.98 15.90
N PRO A 317 4.68 -8.62 16.89
CA PRO A 317 4.41 -10.01 17.27
C PRO A 317 2.99 -10.25 17.80
N HIS A 318 2.32 -9.20 18.28
CA HIS A 318 0.99 -9.28 18.89
C HIS A 318 -0.15 -8.83 17.96
N LYS A 319 0.12 -8.65 16.67
CA LYS A 319 -0.84 -8.09 15.71
C LYS A 319 -2.13 -8.90 15.64
N THR A 320 -2.02 -10.23 15.63
CA THR A 320 -3.19 -11.13 15.57
C THR A 320 -4.09 -10.93 16.78
N GLN A 321 -3.51 -10.76 17.97
CA GLN A 321 -4.23 -10.54 19.22
C GLN A 321 -4.95 -9.19 19.20
N PHE A 322 -4.27 -8.12 18.77
CA PHE A 322 -4.90 -6.81 18.65
C PHE A 322 -6.11 -6.82 17.71
N ILE A 323 -5.99 -7.47 16.55
CA ILE A 323 -7.10 -7.59 15.59
C ILE A 323 -8.25 -8.41 16.16
N THR A 324 -7.95 -9.52 16.83
CA THR A 324 -8.97 -10.37 17.46
C THR A 324 -9.75 -9.59 18.52
N ILE A 325 -9.04 -8.87 19.39
CA ILE A 325 -9.64 -8.00 20.41
C ILE A 325 -10.46 -6.89 19.76
N ALA A 326 -9.94 -6.24 18.72
CA ALA A 326 -10.64 -5.18 18.00
C ALA A 326 -11.94 -5.68 17.35
N ASN A 327 -11.93 -6.88 16.77
CA ASN A 327 -13.13 -7.49 16.20
C ASN A 327 -14.16 -7.82 17.29
N GLU A 328 -13.75 -8.36 18.43
CA GLU A 328 -14.68 -8.60 19.54
C GLU A 328 -15.23 -7.30 20.12
N LEU A 329 -14.40 -6.26 20.29
CA LEU A 329 -14.84 -4.92 20.71
C LEU A 329 -15.89 -4.35 19.76
N SER A 330 -15.70 -4.49 18.45
CA SER A 330 -16.65 -4.01 17.43
C SER A 330 -18.01 -4.72 17.50
N LEU A 331 -18.05 -5.94 18.07
CA LEU A 331 -19.24 -6.78 18.20
C LEU A 331 -19.89 -6.69 19.59
N LEU A 332 -19.28 -5.97 20.55
CA LEU A 332 -19.85 -5.80 21.88
C LEU A 332 -21.20 -5.08 21.78
N LYS A 333 -22.25 -5.76 22.24
CA LYS A 333 -23.57 -5.18 22.37
C LYS A 333 -23.60 -4.34 23.65
N THR A 334 -23.80 -3.04 23.49
CA THR A 334 -24.08 -2.10 24.59
C THR A 334 -25.24 -1.21 24.18
N ASP A 335 -26.14 -0.98 25.12
CA ASP A 335 -27.26 -0.05 24.96
C ASP A 335 -26.81 1.41 25.06
N ASN A 336 -25.60 1.65 25.57
CA ASN A 336 -25.02 2.97 25.66
C ASN A 336 -24.29 3.35 24.34
N LEU A 337 -24.88 4.32 23.63
CA LEU A 337 -24.36 4.82 22.34
C LEU A 337 -22.93 5.35 22.45
N GLU A 338 -22.59 6.03 23.54
CA GLU A 338 -21.26 6.61 23.75
C GLU A 338 -20.20 5.51 23.90
N TYR A 339 -20.46 4.47 24.69
CA TYR A 339 -19.55 3.33 24.80
C TYR A 339 -19.44 2.55 23.50
N ARG A 340 -20.50 2.49 22.69
CA ARG A 340 -20.45 1.88 21.35
C ARG A 340 -19.47 2.62 20.44
N GLU A 341 -19.48 3.94 20.46
CA GLU A 341 -18.53 4.75 19.68
C GLU A 341 -17.10 4.65 20.22
N ILE A 342 -16.93 4.58 21.54
CA ILE A 342 -15.63 4.31 22.16
C ILE A 342 -15.09 2.93 21.73
N HIS A 343 -15.92 1.89 21.71
CA HIS A 343 -15.52 0.54 21.28
C HIS A 343 -15.09 0.52 19.81
N LYS A 344 -15.85 1.19 18.93
CA LYS A 344 -15.48 1.34 17.52
C LYS A 344 -14.16 2.09 17.37
N LYS A 345 -14.01 3.23 18.04
CA LYS A 345 -12.78 4.04 17.99
C LYS A 345 -11.57 3.25 18.49
N LEU A 346 -11.71 2.54 19.60
CA LEU A 346 -10.64 1.67 20.12
C LEU A 346 -10.33 0.51 19.16
N ALA A 347 -11.35 -0.11 18.57
CA ALA A 347 -11.16 -1.17 17.57
C ALA A 347 -10.42 -0.67 16.33
N ILE A 348 -10.69 0.55 15.86
CA ILE A 348 -9.96 1.19 14.77
C ILE A 348 -8.49 1.39 15.17
N ILE A 349 -8.22 1.98 16.34
CA ILE A 349 -6.85 2.25 16.80
C ILE A 349 -6.07 0.95 17.07
N LEU A 350 -6.70 -0.11 17.58
CA LEU A 350 -6.02 -1.40 17.78
C LEU A 350 -5.70 -2.11 16.46
N LYS A 351 -6.48 -1.85 15.40
CA LYS A 351 -6.19 -2.29 14.04
C LYS A 351 -5.13 -1.43 13.36
N ASP A 352 -4.93 -0.22 13.87
CA ASP A 352 -3.92 0.72 13.43
C ASP A 352 -2.51 0.20 13.73
N ARG A 353 -1.58 0.57 12.86
CA ARG A 353 -0.34 -0.15 12.60
C ARG A 353 0.89 0.66 12.95
N GLU A 354 0.70 1.91 13.31
CA GLU A 354 1.71 2.83 13.81
C GLU A 354 2.24 2.47 15.22
N ALA A 355 2.30 1.18 15.56
CA ALA A 355 2.96 0.72 16.78
C ALA A 355 4.50 0.75 16.61
N TYR A 356 5.05 1.92 16.23
CA TYR A 356 6.47 2.18 16.02
C TYR A 356 7.34 1.81 17.22
N ASP A 357 6.76 1.77 18.42
CA ASP A 357 7.44 1.45 19.67
C ASP A 357 8.09 0.05 19.67
N TYR A 358 7.61 -0.90 18.84
CA TYR A 358 8.20 -2.25 18.74
C TYR A 358 9.61 -2.27 18.12
N LEU A 359 10.01 -1.21 17.42
CA LEU A 359 11.36 -1.07 16.87
C LEU A 359 12.35 -0.50 17.89
N LYS A 360 11.87 0.24 18.89
CA LYS A 360 12.69 1.05 19.81
C LYS A 360 12.70 0.54 21.25
N HIS A 361 11.80 -0.38 21.59
CA HIS A 361 11.60 -0.88 22.94
C HIS A 361 11.53 -2.41 22.97
N ASP A 362 11.71 -2.99 24.15
CA ASP A 362 11.40 -4.40 24.34
C ASP A 362 9.91 -4.67 24.05
N LYS A 363 9.60 -5.91 23.68
CA LYS A 363 8.26 -6.29 23.18
C LYS A 363 7.16 -6.05 24.20
N GLU A 364 7.44 -6.19 25.50
CA GLU A 364 6.47 -5.98 26.57
C GLU A 364 6.21 -4.48 26.77
N LEU A 365 7.27 -3.67 26.82
CA LEU A 365 7.13 -2.22 26.96
C LEU A 365 6.45 -1.59 25.74
N ALA A 366 6.82 -2.00 24.53
CA ALA A 366 6.17 -1.54 23.30
C ALA A 366 4.68 -1.87 23.28
N PHE A 367 4.34 -3.08 23.71
CA PHE A 367 2.96 -3.53 23.85
C PHE A 367 2.15 -2.64 24.81
N VAL A 368 2.68 -2.43 26.02
CA VAL A 368 1.98 -1.65 27.04
C VAL A 368 1.84 -0.17 26.65
N LYS A 369 2.86 0.41 26.02
CA LYS A 369 2.81 1.78 25.50
C LYS A 369 1.72 1.95 24.45
N PHE A 370 1.64 1.05 23.48
CA PHE A 370 0.62 1.08 22.44
C PHE A 370 -0.80 0.94 23.02
N LEU A 371 -1.02 -0.01 23.93
CA LEU A 371 -2.32 -0.14 24.60
C LEU A 371 -2.71 1.11 25.39
N SER A 372 -1.76 1.71 26.13
CA SER A 372 -1.98 2.96 26.84
C SER A 372 -2.38 4.08 25.90
N PHE A 373 -1.70 4.21 24.76
CA PHE A 373 -2.03 5.19 23.73
C PHE A 373 -3.45 4.97 23.20
N ALA A 374 -3.76 3.73 22.77
CA ALA A 374 -5.05 3.39 22.19
C ALA A 374 -6.22 3.67 23.14
N ILE A 375 -6.09 3.26 24.42
CA ILE A 375 -7.12 3.51 25.44
C ILE A 375 -7.27 5.02 25.67
N LYS A 376 -6.18 5.78 25.82
CA LYS A 376 -6.27 7.24 26.05
C LYS A 376 -6.92 7.98 24.89
N GLN A 377 -6.60 7.59 23.66
CA GLN A 377 -7.19 8.19 22.46
C GLN A 377 -8.69 7.87 22.34
N ALA A 378 -9.09 6.64 22.61
CA ALA A 378 -10.49 6.23 22.59
C ALA A 378 -11.32 6.93 23.69
N PHE A 379 -10.71 7.14 24.86
CA PHE A 379 -11.35 7.72 26.05
C PHE A 379 -10.98 9.18 26.34
N ALA A 380 -10.54 9.95 25.34
CA ALA A 380 -9.93 11.29 25.53
C ALA A 380 -10.75 12.26 26.41
N ASN A 381 -12.08 12.11 26.45
CA ASN A 381 -13.00 12.97 27.19
C ASN A 381 -13.61 12.31 28.45
N LYS A 382 -13.08 11.17 28.90
CA LYS A 382 -13.63 10.41 30.03
C LYS A 382 -12.78 10.57 31.31
N PRO A 383 -13.41 10.61 32.49
CA PRO A 383 -12.67 10.66 33.75
C PRO A 383 -11.92 9.35 33.98
N LYS A 384 -10.76 9.42 34.65
CA LYS A 384 -9.89 8.26 34.87
C LYS A 384 -10.59 7.10 35.60
N CYS A 385 -11.54 7.37 36.48
CA CYS A 385 -12.32 6.34 37.17
C CYS A 385 -13.15 5.50 36.19
N GLU A 386 -13.88 6.13 35.26
CA GLU A 386 -14.65 5.42 34.23
C GLU A 386 -13.74 4.59 33.31
N ILE A 387 -12.56 5.12 32.96
CA ILE A 387 -11.58 4.38 32.16
C ILE A 387 -11.08 3.15 32.95
N LYS A 388 -10.74 3.31 34.22
CA LYS A 388 -10.24 2.24 35.09
C LYS A 388 -11.29 1.14 35.25
N ASP A 389 -12.54 1.51 35.49
CA ASP A 389 -13.65 0.57 35.64
C ASP A 389 -13.89 -0.19 34.33
N TRP A 390 -13.92 0.51 33.19
CA TRP A 390 -14.09 -0.12 31.89
C TRP A 390 -12.93 -1.07 31.54
N VAL A 391 -11.69 -0.63 31.75
CA VAL A 391 -10.50 -1.46 31.50
C VAL A 391 -10.57 -2.73 32.35
N THR A 392 -10.91 -2.60 33.63
CA THR A 392 -10.94 -3.73 34.56
C THR A 392 -12.07 -4.71 34.24
N THR A 393 -13.24 -4.21 33.86
CA THR A 393 -14.46 -5.03 33.69
C THR A 393 -14.64 -5.60 32.30
N ILE A 394 -14.14 -4.92 31.25
CA ILE A 394 -14.37 -5.30 29.85
C ILE A 394 -13.05 -5.64 29.16
N PHE A 395 -12.09 -4.72 29.20
CA PHE A 395 -10.89 -4.87 28.37
C PHE A 395 -9.91 -5.95 28.87
N LEU A 396 -9.63 -5.98 30.18
CA LEU A 396 -8.72 -6.99 30.75
C LEU A 396 -9.24 -8.42 30.55
N PRO A 397 -10.53 -8.73 30.74
CA PRO A 397 -11.07 -10.04 30.39
C PRO A 397 -10.88 -10.41 28.92
N LEU A 398 -11.15 -9.48 27.99
CA LEU A 398 -10.93 -9.70 26.55
C LEU A 398 -9.45 -9.92 26.24
N LEU A 399 -8.57 -9.12 26.84
CA LEU A 399 -7.14 -9.24 26.64
C LEU A 399 -6.64 -10.61 27.13
N LYS A 400 -7.00 -11.02 28.35
CA LYS A 400 -6.62 -12.32 28.92
C LYS A 400 -7.14 -13.50 28.10
N LYS A 401 -8.34 -13.39 27.54
CA LYS A 401 -8.94 -14.44 26.70
C LYS A 401 -8.09 -14.73 25.45
N HIS A 402 -7.51 -13.71 24.84
CA HIS A 402 -6.81 -13.81 23.55
C HIS A 402 -5.28 -13.73 23.66
N TRP A 403 -4.75 -13.54 24.86
CA TRP A 403 -3.32 -13.48 25.09
C TRP A 403 -2.77 -14.84 25.48
N ILE A 404 -1.96 -15.43 24.59
CA ILE A 404 -1.50 -16.82 24.70
C ILE A 404 0.01 -16.90 25.06
N GLU A 405 0.76 -15.80 25.09
CA GLU A 405 2.21 -15.81 25.41
C GLU A 405 2.55 -15.49 26.88
N GLU A 406 3.69 -16.03 27.34
CA GLU A 406 4.15 -16.01 28.73
C GLU A 406 4.33 -14.58 29.28
N ARG A 407 3.56 -14.29 30.34
CA ARG A 407 3.57 -13.10 31.21
C ARG A 407 3.01 -11.81 30.60
N LEU A 408 1.68 -11.69 30.62
CA LEU A 408 1.07 -10.37 30.86
C LEU A 408 1.52 -9.86 32.23
N PRO A 409 1.77 -8.55 32.40
CA PRO A 409 1.88 -7.95 33.73
C PRO A 409 0.65 -8.31 34.57
N SER A 410 0.82 -8.49 35.88
CA SER A 410 -0.35 -8.66 36.77
C SER A 410 -1.35 -7.51 36.59
N ASP A 411 -2.64 -7.71 36.86
CA ASP A 411 -3.67 -6.67 36.63
C ASP A 411 -3.30 -5.33 37.28
N GLY A 412 -2.79 -5.37 38.52
CA GLY A 412 -2.32 -4.18 39.23
C GLY A 412 -1.10 -3.53 38.57
N GLU A 413 -0.18 -4.32 38.01
CA GLU A 413 0.99 -3.83 37.30
C GLU A 413 0.63 -3.23 35.94
N LEU A 414 -0.30 -3.85 35.19
CA LEU A 414 -0.80 -3.31 33.93
C LEU A 414 -1.55 -1.99 34.15
N LEU A 415 -2.46 -1.93 35.13
CA LEU A 415 -3.16 -0.69 35.50
C LEU A 415 -2.19 0.43 35.90
N LYS A 416 -1.13 0.10 36.65
CA LYS A 416 -0.06 1.03 37.01
C LYS A 416 0.73 1.51 35.79
N LYS A 417 1.13 0.60 34.88
CA LYS A 417 1.85 0.95 33.65
C LYS A 417 0.97 1.77 32.68
N LEU A 418 -0.35 1.55 32.66
CA LEU A 418 -1.31 2.36 31.89
C LEU A 418 -1.53 3.77 32.48
N LYS A 419 -1.01 4.06 33.69
CA LYS A 419 -1.25 5.28 34.49
C LYS A 419 -2.72 5.46 34.87
N LEU A 420 -3.39 4.35 35.16
CA LEU A 420 -4.81 4.27 35.58
C LEU A 420 -4.96 3.87 37.06
N SER A 421 -3.86 3.56 37.76
CA SER A 421 -3.84 3.17 39.18
C SER A 421 -4.15 4.33 40.11
#